data_AF-A0A7C7IRS3-F1
#
_entry.id   AF-A0A7C7IRS3-F1
#
_cell.length_a   1.000
_cell.length_b   1.000
_cell.length_c   1.000
_cell.angle_alpha   90.00
_cell.angle_beta   90.00
_cell.angle_gamma   90.00
#
_symmetry.space_group_name_H-M   'P 1'
#
loop_
_entity.id
_entity.type
_entity.pdbx_description
1 polymer ?
#
loop_
_entity_poly.entity_id
_entity_poly.type
_entity_poly.pdbx_seq_one_letter_code
_entity_poly.pdbx_strand_id
1 'polypeptide(L)'
;MKRSIKAILMMSVMGFLAMGFLATPAMSGGNGPADGYTIHIQAPHMMADGTTGGPYHHYCKGIQGGEILQCLLFPTTAPDAKLVAVEYFIAKDLARKHVPLIQWNRNFHDHQVEIDT
;
A
#
# COMPACT_ATOMS: atom_id res chain seq x y z
N MET A 1 -24.85 -20.55 46.77
CA MET A 1 -25.24 -19.61 45.70
C MET A 1 -24.48 -18.28 45.75
N LYS A 2 -24.60 -17.45 46.80
CA LYS A 2 -23.92 -16.12 46.84
C LYS A 2 -22.38 -16.15 46.73
N ARG A 3 -21.72 -17.16 47.32
CA ARG A 3 -20.26 -17.37 47.20
C ARG A 3 -19.84 -17.78 45.78
N SER A 4 -20.64 -18.62 45.12
CA SER A 4 -20.40 -19.07 43.74
C SER A 4 -20.54 -17.92 42.73
N ILE A 5 -21.50 -17.02 42.93
CA ILE A 5 -21.69 -15.84 42.06
C ILE A 5 -20.49 -14.88 42.15
N LYS A 6 -19.95 -14.64 43.36
CA LYS A 6 -18.77 -13.80 43.54
C LYS A 6 -17.52 -14.38 42.87
N ALA A 7 -17.33 -15.70 42.94
CA ALA A 7 -16.21 -16.38 42.30
C ALA A 7 -16.28 -16.28 40.77
N ILE A 8 -17.48 -16.46 40.19
CA ILE A 8 -17.71 -16.32 38.75
C ILE A 8 -17.44 -14.88 38.28
N LEU A 9 -17.90 -13.88 39.04
CA LEU A 9 -17.67 -12.47 38.74
C LEU A 9 -16.16 -12.13 38.79
N MET A 10 -15.43 -12.62 39.80
CA MET A 10 -14.00 -12.41 39.92
C MET A 10 -13.21 -13.06 38.78
N MET A 11 -13.53 -14.29 38.40
CA MET A 11 -12.91 -14.96 37.25
C MET A 11 -13.18 -14.21 35.94
N SER A 12 -14.38 -13.68 35.75
CA SER A 12 -14.72 -12.91 34.54
C SER A 12 -13.92 -11.61 34.45
N VAL A 13 -13.81 -10.85 35.55
CA VAL A 13 -13.00 -9.61 35.58
C VAL A 13 -11.52 -9.91 35.30
N MET A 14 -10.97 -10.96 35.88
CA MET A 14 -9.58 -11.37 35.66
C MET A 14 -9.33 -11.83 34.22
N GLY A 15 -10.30 -12.53 33.61
CA GLY A 15 -10.25 -12.95 32.21
C GLY A 15 -10.26 -11.76 31.24
N PHE A 16 -11.11 -10.76 31.48
CA PHE A 16 -11.12 -9.54 30.68
C PHE A 16 -9.84 -8.71 30.85
N LEU A 17 -9.27 -8.66 32.06
CA LEU A 17 -8.01 -7.97 32.31
C LEU A 17 -6.84 -8.63 31.56
N ALA A 18 -6.80 -9.97 31.50
CA ALA A 18 -5.76 -10.71 30.78
C ALA A 18 -5.83 -10.51 29.25
N MET A 19 -7.02 -10.37 28.67
CA MET A 19 -7.19 -10.09 27.23
C MET A 19 -6.73 -8.68 26.83
N GLY A 20 -6.80 -7.70 27.74
CA GLY A 20 -6.29 -6.35 27.49
C GLY A 20 -4.77 -6.28 27.27
N PHE A 21 -4.00 -7.23 27.80
CA PHE A 21 -2.54 -7.29 27.63
C PHE A 21 -2.08 -8.02 26.35
N LEU A 22 -3.00 -8.67 25.62
CA LEU A 22 -2.68 -9.33 24.35
C LEU A 22 -2.79 -8.40 23.13
N ALA A 23 -3.35 -7.21 23.31
CA ALA A 23 -3.39 -6.17 22.28
C ALA A 23 -2.01 -5.48 22.19
N THR A 24 -1.07 -6.12 21.49
CA THR A 24 0.13 -5.41 21.06
C THR A 24 -0.23 -4.50 19.89
N PRO A 25 0.16 -3.22 19.90
CA PRO A 25 0.02 -2.39 18.71
C PRO A 25 0.83 -3.05 17.58
N ALA A 26 0.29 -3.03 16.37
CA ALA A 26 1.03 -3.43 15.18
C ALA A 26 2.18 -2.43 14.98
N MET A 27 3.33 -2.72 15.59
CA MET A 27 4.54 -1.93 15.44
C MET A 27 5.24 -2.43 14.19
N SER A 28 5.09 -1.69 13.09
CA SER A 28 5.96 -1.82 11.92
C SER A 28 7.34 -1.24 12.26
N GLY A 29 8.07 -1.90 13.16
CA GLY A 29 9.49 -1.65 13.36
C GLY A 29 10.21 -2.18 12.13
N GLY A 30 10.67 -1.27 11.27
CA GLY A 30 11.03 -1.53 9.87
C GLY A 30 12.04 -2.65 9.59
N ASN A 31 12.19 -2.90 8.28
CA ASN A 31 12.68 -4.08 7.54
C ASN A 31 11.57 -5.00 6.97
N GLY A 32 10.35 -4.49 6.78
CA GLY A 32 9.23 -5.17 6.14
C GLY A 32 8.97 -4.72 4.69
N PRO A 33 8.05 -5.39 3.96
CA PRO A 33 7.71 -5.03 2.58
C PRO A 33 7.08 -3.64 2.41
N ALA A 34 6.65 -2.99 3.49
CA ALA A 34 6.15 -1.62 3.45
C ALA A 34 7.28 -0.57 3.48
N ASP A 35 8.53 -0.97 3.73
CA ASP A 35 9.67 -0.06 3.78
C ASP A 35 10.27 0.18 2.38
N GLY A 36 11.12 1.21 2.30
CA GLY A 36 11.95 1.51 1.13
C GLY A 36 11.33 2.45 0.10
N TYR A 37 10.17 3.02 0.36
CA TYR A 37 9.54 4.06 -0.48
C TYR A 37 10.23 5.42 -0.30
N THR A 38 11.43 5.55 -0.87
CA THR A 38 12.29 6.74 -0.73
C THR A 38 12.18 7.73 -1.89
N ILE A 39 11.51 7.35 -2.98
CA ILE A 39 11.26 8.22 -4.13
C ILE A 39 9.89 8.87 -3.93
N HIS A 40 9.83 10.20 -3.95
CA HIS A 40 8.58 10.95 -3.86
C HIS A 40 8.45 11.90 -5.05
N ILE A 41 7.34 11.80 -5.79
CA ILE A 41 7.01 12.67 -6.91
C ILE A 41 5.51 13.01 -6.91
N GLN A 42 5.16 14.21 -7.38
CA GLN A 42 3.78 14.59 -7.61
C GLN A 42 3.51 14.62 -9.12
N ALA A 43 2.58 13.79 -9.59
CA ALA A 43 2.29 13.61 -11.01
C ALA A 43 0.80 13.29 -11.23
N PRO A 44 0.25 13.48 -12.45
CA PRO A 44 -1.01 12.83 -12.83
C PRO A 44 -0.88 11.30 -12.82
N HIS A 45 -2.00 10.59 -12.90
CA HIS A 45 -2.03 9.12 -13.03
C HIS A 45 -3.14 8.69 -13.99
N MET A 46 -2.82 7.85 -14.96
CA MET A 46 -3.80 7.22 -15.84
C MET A 46 -4.57 6.10 -15.11
N MET A 47 -5.87 6.33 -14.91
CA MET A 47 -6.77 5.39 -14.28
C MET A 47 -7.05 4.19 -15.21
N ALA A 48 -7.53 3.08 -14.65
CA ALA A 48 -7.84 1.87 -15.39
C ALA A 48 -8.92 2.03 -16.48
N ASP A 49 -9.75 3.08 -16.40
CA ASP A 49 -10.76 3.43 -17.40
C ASP A 49 -10.22 4.35 -18.52
N GLY A 50 -8.93 4.69 -18.48
CA GLY A 50 -8.26 5.55 -19.46
C GLY A 50 -8.43 7.05 -19.20
N THR A 51 -9.03 7.45 -18.07
CA THR A 51 -9.08 8.85 -17.65
C THR A 51 -7.83 9.25 -16.86
N THR A 52 -7.40 10.50 -17.00
CA THR A 52 -6.30 11.03 -16.19
C THR A 52 -6.84 11.59 -14.87
N GLY A 53 -6.29 11.15 -13.75
CA GLY A 53 -6.59 11.66 -12.41
C GLY A 53 -5.39 12.38 -11.76
N GLY A 54 -5.63 13.02 -10.61
CA GLY A 54 -4.58 13.66 -9.81
C GLY A 54 -4.53 15.19 -9.95
N PRO A 55 -3.39 15.83 -9.58
CA PRO A 55 -2.09 15.21 -9.28
C PRO A 55 -2.08 14.43 -7.95
N TYR A 56 -1.36 13.31 -7.92
CA TYR A 56 -1.17 12.48 -6.73
C TYR A 56 0.28 12.49 -6.25
N HIS A 57 0.48 12.28 -4.95
CA HIS A 57 1.77 12.02 -4.35
C HIS A 57 2.11 10.53 -4.48
N HIS A 58 3.12 10.23 -5.29
CA HIS A 58 3.64 8.90 -5.52
C HIS A 58 4.80 8.67 -4.58
N TYR A 59 4.67 7.71 -3.68
CA TYR A 59 5.78 7.18 -2.92
C TYR A 59 6.20 5.88 -3.58
N CYS A 60 7.40 5.85 -4.16
CA CYS A 60 7.89 4.76 -5.00
C CYS A 60 9.14 4.09 -4.43
N LYS A 61 9.30 2.81 -4.78
CA LYS A 61 10.53 2.05 -4.54
C LYS A 61 10.86 1.11 -5.67
N GLY A 62 12.14 0.86 -5.88
CA GLY A 62 12.61 -0.20 -6.76
C GLY A 62 12.38 -1.58 -6.16
N ILE A 63 11.85 -2.49 -6.97
CA ILE A 63 11.80 -3.93 -6.70
C ILE A 63 12.49 -4.68 -7.85
N GLN A 64 12.78 -5.96 -7.66
CA GLN A 64 13.44 -6.81 -8.69
C GLN A 64 14.71 -6.14 -9.26
N GLY A 65 15.63 -5.72 -8.38
CA GLY A 65 16.87 -5.05 -8.81
C GLY A 65 16.68 -3.66 -9.45
N GLY A 66 15.48 -3.09 -9.40
CA GLY A 66 15.16 -1.78 -9.98
C GLY A 66 14.48 -1.83 -11.35
N GLU A 67 14.20 -3.02 -11.89
CA GLU A 67 13.49 -3.18 -13.17
C GLU A 67 12.01 -2.80 -13.07
N ILE A 68 11.47 -2.75 -11.85
CA ILE A 68 10.10 -2.32 -11.57
C ILE A 68 10.14 -1.28 -10.46
N LEU A 69 9.47 -0.15 -10.66
CA LEU A 69 9.13 0.77 -9.58
C LEU A 69 7.70 0.47 -9.12
N GLN A 70 7.53 0.18 -7.85
CA GLN A 70 6.23 0.06 -7.20
C GLN A 70 5.92 1.36 -6.48
N CYS A 71 4.74 1.93 -6.71
CA CYS A 71 4.33 3.24 -6.19
C CYS A 71 3.00 3.16 -5.44
N LEU A 72 2.90 3.91 -4.35
CA LEU A 72 1.68 4.16 -3.58
C LEU A 72 1.23 5.59 -3.82
N LEU A 73 -0.03 5.78 -4.22
CA LEU A 73 -0.56 7.09 -4.61
C LEU A 73 -1.50 7.64 -3.55
N PHE A 74 -1.29 8.89 -3.17
CA PHE A 74 -2.09 9.61 -2.16
C PHE A 74 -2.51 10.99 -2.67
N PRO A 75 -3.67 11.50 -2.24
CA PRO A 75 -4.14 12.84 -2.63
C PRO A 75 -3.37 13.97 -1.92
N THR A 76 -2.77 13.69 -0.75
CA THR A 76 -1.97 14.65 0.04
C THR A 76 -0.79 13.93 0.69
N THR A 77 0.15 14.66 1.28
CA THR A 77 1.25 14.10 2.09
C THR A 77 0.90 13.98 3.58
N ALA A 78 -0.37 14.14 3.95
CA ALA A 78 -0.78 14.02 5.35
C ALA A 78 -0.58 12.57 5.83
N PRO A 79 -0.16 12.34 7.10
CA PRO A 79 0.07 10.99 7.61
C PRO A 79 -1.15 10.06 7.56
N ASP A 80 -2.36 10.61 7.50
CA ASP A 80 -3.64 9.91 7.42
C ASP A 80 -4.26 9.94 6.00
N ALA A 81 -3.50 10.37 4.99
CA ALA A 81 -3.99 10.41 3.61
C ALA A 81 -4.43 9.01 3.14
N LYS A 82 -5.59 8.96 2.47
CA LYS A 82 -6.13 7.71 1.92
C LYS A 82 -5.29 7.25 0.72
N LEU A 83 -4.87 5.99 0.71
CA LEU A 83 -4.33 5.33 -0.48
C LEU A 83 -5.41 5.28 -1.57
N VAL A 84 -5.13 5.86 -2.73
CA VAL A 84 -6.09 5.93 -3.85
C VAL A 84 -5.76 4.96 -4.98
N ALA A 85 -4.48 4.63 -5.17
CA ALA A 85 -4.04 3.70 -6.20
C ALA A 85 -2.67 3.09 -5.87
N VAL A 86 -2.37 2.00 -6.54
CA VAL A 86 -1.04 1.38 -6.60
C VAL A 86 -0.64 1.32 -8.06
N GLU A 87 0.58 1.75 -8.37
CA GLU A 87 1.10 1.81 -9.73
C GLU A 87 2.42 1.06 -9.83
N TYR A 88 2.66 0.45 -10.99
CA TYR A 88 3.92 -0.25 -11.29
C TYR A 88 4.49 0.28 -12.61
N PHE A 89 5.64 0.96 -12.53
CA PHE A 89 6.43 1.28 -13.72
C PHE A 89 7.32 0.09 -14.01
N ILE A 90 7.16 -0.51 -15.18
CA ILE A 90 7.94 -1.66 -15.62
C ILE A 90 8.93 -1.19 -16.68
N ALA A 91 10.20 -1.55 -16.53
CA ALA A 91 11.21 -1.25 -17.54
C ALA A 91 10.74 -1.72 -18.93
N LYS A 92 10.87 -0.84 -19.92
CA LYS A 92 10.35 -1.04 -21.29
C LYS A 92 10.81 -2.35 -21.92
N ASP A 93 12.08 -2.71 -21.73
CA ASP A 93 12.65 -3.94 -22.26
C ASP A 93 12.10 -5.19 -21.56
N LEU A 94 11.81 -5.11 -20.26
CA LEU A 94 11.18 -6.20 -19.51
C LEU A 94 9.74 -6.39 -19.99
N ALA A 95 8.96 -5.31 -20.07
CA ALA A 95 7.58 -5.38 -20.55
C ALA A 95 7.49 -5.95 -21.98
N ARG A 96 8.31 -5.47 -22.92
CA ARG A 96 8.30 -5.92 -24.31
C ARG A 96 8.68 -7.38 -24.51
N LYS A 97 9.51 -7.95 -23.63
CA LYS A 97 9.91 -9.36 -23.68
C LYS A 97 8.83 -10.30 -23.14
N HIS A 98 8.04 -9.84 -22.16
CA HIS A 98 7.18 -10.72 -21.36
C HIS A 98 5.68 -10.45 -21.49
N VAL A 99 5.26 -9.30 -22.04
CA VAL A 99 3.86 -8.92 -22.20
C VAL A 99 3.46 -9.02 -23.67
N PRO A 100 2.58 -9.96 -24.04
CA PRO A 100 2.03 -10.01 -25.39
C PRO A 100 1.30 -8.71 -25.74
N LEU A 101 1.38 -8.27 -27.01
CA LEU A 101 0.79 -7.00 -27.45
C LEU A 101 -0.70 -6.87 -27.15
N ILE A 102 -1.46 -7.98 -27.22
CA ILE A 102 -2.88 -7.98 -26.86
C ILE A 102 -3.12 -7.71 -25.37
N GLN A 103 -2.23 -8.16 -24.49
CA GLN A 103 -2.30 -7.86 -23.07
C GLN A 103 -1.87 -6.43 -22.80
N TRP A 104 -0.81 -5.98 -23.49
CA TRP A 104 -0.35 -4.59 -23.43
C TRP A 104 -1.50 -3.62 -23.72
N ASN A 105 -2.09 -3.72 -24.91
CA ASN A 105 -3.15 -2.81 -25.36
C ASN A 105 -4.42 -2.83 -24.49
N ARG A 106 -4.60 -3.85 -23.63
CA ARG A 106 -5.79 -3.98 -22.77
C ARG A 106 -5.55 -3.49 -21.34
N ASN A 107 -4.35 -3.72 -20.81
CA ASN A 107 -4.09 -3.62 -19.37
C ASN A 107 -2.93 -2.67 -19.04
N PHE A 108 -2.20 -2.18 -20.03
CA PHE A 108 -1.00 -1.36 -19.85
C PHE A 108 -1.07 -0.12 -20.73
N HIS A 109 -0.33 0.89 -20.33
CA HIS A 109 -0.10 2.11 -21.10
C HIS A 109 1.35 2.55 -20.93
N ASP A 110 1.84 3.34 -21.89
CA ASP A 110 3.12 4.02 -21.72
C ASP A 110 2.92 5.18 -20.74
N HIS A 111 3.83 5.36 -19.79
CA HIS A 111 3.73 6.38 -18.74
C HIS A 111 4.12 7.79 -19.23
N GLN A 112 3.98 8.04 -20.53
CA GLN A 112 4.37 9.30 -21.19
C GLN A 112 3.68 10.52 -20.56
N VAL A 113 2.45 10.36 -20.05
CA VAL A 113 1.70 11.46 -19.41
C VAL A 113 2.25 11.75 -18.00
N GLU A 114 2.73 10.72 -17.33
CA GLU A 114 3.17 10.73 -15.94
C GLU A 114 4.65 11.11 -15.78
N ILE A 115 5.44 11.05 -16.87
CA ILE A 115 6.91 10.99 -16.79
C ILE A 115 7.65 11.96 -17.75
N ASP A 116 6.95 12.61 -18.69
CA ASP A 116 7.55 13.55 -19.68
C ASP A 116 7.29 15.05 -19.41
N THR A 117 7.01 15.42 -18.15
CA THR A 117 6.95 16.83 -17.69
C THR A 117 8.13 17.18 -16.82
#